data_AF-A0A562WD00-F1
#
_entry.id   AF-A0A562WD00-F1
#
_cell.length_a   1.000
_cell.length_b   1.000
_cell.length_c   1.000
_cell.angle_alpha   90.00
_cell.angle_beta   90.00
_cell.angle_gamma   90.00
#
_symmetry.space_group_name_H-M   'P 1'
#
loop_
_entity.id
_entity.type
_entity.pdbx_description
1 polymer ?
#
loop_
_entity_poly.entity_id
_entity_poly.type
_entity_poly.pdbx_seq_one_letter_code
_entity_poly.pdbx_strand_id
1 'polypeptide(L)'
;MVERHLDLAQHLARLVDAAPRLERLAEVPLSIVCFRARPAGVPEEKLDDLNRRLGAALLADGRVYVGTTVYGGRVALRPAIVNWRTTEADVDLLVDVVHDVLTRVLAE
;
A
#
# COMPACT_ATOMS: atom_id res chain seq x y z
N MET A 1 20.90 -10.21 0.74
CA MET A 1 19.89 -9.66 1.70
C MET A 1 19.26 -8.42 1.14
N VAL A 2 20.05 -7.38 0.80
CA VAL A 2 19.55 -6.16 0.15
C VAL A 2 18.84 -6.47 -1.16
N GLU A 3 19.45 -7.26 -2.06
CA GLU A 3 18.83 -7.67 -3.32
C GLU A 3 17.44 -8.28 -3.14
N ARG A 4 17.29 -9.23 -2.20
CA ARG A 4 15.98 -9.80 -1.86
C ARG A 4 14.96 -8.75 -1.40
N HIS A 5 15.37 -7.72 -0.66
CA HIS A 5 14.45 -6.63 -0.29
C HIS A 5 14.04 -5.78 -1.49
N LEU A 6 14.95 -5.60 -2.46
CA LEU A 6 14.63 -4.96 -3.74
C LEU A 6 13.66 -5.83 -4.55
N ASP A 7 13.88 -7.14 -4.62
CA ASP A 7 13.02 -8.08 -5.33
C ASP A 7 11.59 -8.09 -4.74
N LEU A 8 11.47 -8.08 -3.41
CA LEU A 8 10.19 -7.99 -2.72
C LEU A 8 9.48 -6.66 -2.96
N ALA A 9 10.21 -5.54 -3.01
CA ALA A 9 9.62 -4.25 -3.31
C ALA A 9 9.16 -4.15 -4.78
N GLN A 10 9.93 -4.74 -5.70
CA GLN A 10 9.53 -4.90 -7.09
C GLN A 10 8.33 -5.82 -7.24
N HIS A 11 8.23 -6.88 -6.43
CA HIS A 11 7.05 -7.73 -6.35
C HIS A 11 5.81 -6.95 -5.92
N LEU A 12 5.90 -6.21 -4.83
CA LEU A 12 4.82 -5.33 -4.39
C LEU A 12 4.43 -4.29 -5.46
N ALA A 13 5.40 -3.69 -6.15
CA ALA A 13 5.15 -2.74 -7.22
C ALA A 13 4.31 -3.37 -8.34
N ARG A 14 4.62 -4.60 -8.76
CA ARG A 14 3.85 -5.34 -9.78
C ARG A 14 2.43 -5.63 -9.31
N LEU A 15 2.24 -6.03 -8.05
CA LEU A 15 0.91 -6.28 -7.49
C LEU A 15 0.07 -4.99 -7.44
N VAL A 16 0.66 -3.87 -7.03
CA VAL A 16 0.00 -2.56 -7.03
C VAL A 16 -0.38 -2.14 -8.45
N ASP A 17 0.53 -2.26 -9.41
CA ASP A 17 0.29 -1.87 -10.80
C ASP A 17 -0.78 -2.76 -11.48
N ALA A 18 -0.91 -4.02 -11.05
CA ALA A 18 -1.95 -4.94 -11.53
C ALA A 18 -3.33 -4.73 -10.85
N ALA A 19 -3.38 -4.05 -9.71
CA ALA A 19 -4.60 -3.89 -8.92
C ALA A 19 -5.41 -2.65 -9.37
N PRO A 20 -6.64 -2.80 -9.88
CA PRO A 20 -7.41 -1.69 -10.46
C PRO A 20 -7.89 -0.64 -9.44
N ARG A 21 -7.78 -0.94 -8.14
CA ARG A 21 -8.16 -0.03 -7.04
C ARG A 21 -6.95 0.61 -6.37
N LEU A 22 -5.74 0.37 -6.86
CA LEU A 22 -4.51 0.93 -6.32
C LEU A 22 -3.80 1.77 -7.40
N GLU A 23 -3.01 2.75 -6.96
CA GLU A 23 -2.23 3.61 -7.85
C GLU A 23 -0.83 3.76 -7.26
N ARG A 24 0.20 3.32 -7.99
CA ARG A 24 1.59 3.58 -7.63
C ARG A 24 1.95 5.04 -7.92
N LEU A 25 2.58 5.69 -6.95
CA LEU A 25 2.88 7.13 -6.99
C LEU A 25 4.33 7.46 -7.31
N ALA A 26 5.25 6.49 -7.19
CA ALA A 26 6.67 6.69 -7.43
C ALA A 26 7.34 5.46 -8.07
N GLU A 27 8.50 5.66 -8.68
CA GLU A 27 9.41 4.57 -9.04
C GLU A 27 9.91 3.83 -7.80
N VAL A 28 10.33 2.57 -7.97
CA VAL A 28 10.76 1.68 -6.88
C VAL A 28 12.24 1.30 -7.07
N PRO A 29 13.19 2.26 -7.00
CA PRO A 29 14.60 1.95 -7.20
C PRO A 29 15.21 1.20 -6.01
N LEU A 30 14.54 1.21 -4.85
CA LEU A 30 14.99 0.63 -3.58
C LEU A 30 13.84 -0.16 -2.93
N SER A 31 13.97 -0.53 -1.65
CA SER A 31 13.01 -1.37 -0.93
C SER A 31 11.75 -0.66 -0.42
N ILE A 32 11.38 0.48 -1.02
CA ILE A 32 10.24 1.30 -0.59
C ILE A 32 9.27 1.47 -1.74
N VAL A 33 8.00 1.16 -1.50
CA VAL A 33 6.92 1.35 -2.49
C VAL A 33 6.00 2.45 -1.99
N CYS A 34 5.69 3.42 -2.84
CA CYS A 34 4.75 4.50 -2.52
C CYS A 34 3.51 4.34 -3.40
N PHE A 35 2.35 4.10 -2.79
CA PHE A 35 1.10 3.90 -3.51
C PHE A 35 -0.10 4.37 -2.69
N ARG A 36 -1.27 4.49 -3.33
CA ARG A 36 -2.52 4.85 -2.66
C ARG A 36 -3.68 4.00 -3.15
N ALA A 37 -4.75 3.94 -2.37
CA ALA A 37 -6.04 3.47 -2.84
C ALA A 37 -6.65 4.50 -3.80
N ARG A 38 -7.10 4.01 -4.96
CA ARG A 38 -7.76 4.73 -6.04
C ARG A 38 -8.94 3.89 -6.60
N PRO A 39 -9.97 3.59 -5.79
CA PRO A 39 -11.14 2.88 -6.29
C PRO A 39 -11.91 3.72 -7.32
N ALA A 40 -12.51 3.06 -8.31
CA ALA A 40 -13.35 3.71 -9.30
C ALA A 40 -14.55 4.42 -8.64
N GLY A 41 -14.91 5.60 -9.14
CA GLY A 41 -16.05 6.38 -8.65
C GLY A 41 -15.76 7.27 -7.44
N VAL A 42 -14.57 7.20 -6.83
CA VAL A 42 -14.16 8.14 -5.77
C VAL A 42 -13.48 9.38 -6.38
N PRO A 43 -14.00 10.59 -6.16
CA PRO A 43 -13.39 11.83 -6.63
C PRO A 43 -12.01 12.10 -6.00
N GLU A 44 -11.14 12.81 -6.72
CA GLU A 44 -9.76 13.09 -6.29
C GLU A 44 -9.70 13.76 -4.91
N GLU A 45 -10.59 14.72 -4.66
CA GLU A 45 -10.66 15.47 -3.40
C GLU A 45 -11.02 14.62 -2.17
N LYS A 46 -11.57 13.42 -2.38
CA LYS A 46 -11.89 12.45 -1.31
C LYS A 46 -10.81 11.39 -1.11
N LEU A 47 -9.87 11.25 -2.05
CA LEU A 47 -8.86 10.19 -1.99
C LEU A 47 -7.92 10.36 -0.80
N ASP A 48 -7.58 11.59 -0.45
CA ASP A 48 -6.68 11.84 0.68
C ASP A 48 -7.30 11.42 2.01
N ASP A 49 -8.58 11.76 2.23
CA ASP A 49 -9.32 11.33 3.42
C ASP A 49 -9.49 9.80 3.43
N LEU A 50 -9.86 9.20 2.29
CA LEU A 50 -9.96 7.75 2.14
C LEU A 50 -8.64 7.05 2.51
N ASN A 51 -7.50 7.54 2.03
CA ASN A 51 -6.20 6.94 2.32
C ASN A 51 -5.76 7.15 3.78
N ARG A 52 -6.15 8.26 4.42
CA ARG A 52 -5.95 8.45 5.87
C ARG A 52 -6.76 7.43 6.67
N ARG A 53 -8.04 7.27 6.35
CA ARG A 53 -8.94 6.29 6.98
C ARG A 53 -8.44 4.87 6.77
N LEU A 54 -8.05 4.52 5.55
CA LEU A 54 -7.48 3.22 5.21
C LEU A 54 -6.21 2.94 6.03
N GLY A 55 -5.27 3.88 6.09
CA GLY A 55 -4.05 3.70 6.88
C GLY A 55 -4.33 3.51 8.37
N ALA A 56 -5.25 4.30 8.95
CA ALA A 56 -5.67 4.13 10.34
C ALA A 56 -6.33 2.76 10.57
N ALA A 57 -7.20 2.33 9.64
CA ALA A 57 -7.88 1.04 9.71
C ALA A 57 -6.91 -0.14 9.57
N LEU A 58 -5.88 -0.04 8.70
CA LEU A 58 -4.82 -1.05 8.58
C LEU A 58 -4.03 -1.20 9.87
N LEU A 59 -3.66 -0.09 10.51
CA LEU A 59 -2.95 -0.10 11.79
C LEU A 59 -3.82 -0.68 12.92
N ALA A 60 -5.13 -0.40 12.91
CA ALA A 60 -6.07 -0.97 13.87
C ALA A 60 -6.32 -2.47 13.63
N ASP A 61 -6.35 -2.91 12.37
CA ASP A 61 -6.53 -4.32 11.97
C ASP A 61 -5.33 -5.19 12.39
N GLY A 62 -4.12 -4.66 12.26
CA GLY A 62 -2.92 -5.26 12.85
C GLY A 62 -2.35 -6.51 12.16
N ARG A 63 -2.99 -7.03 11.10
CA ARG A 63 -2.42 -8.13 10.29
C ARG A 63 -1.13 -7.73 9.57
N VAL A 64 -1.04 -6.46 9.16
CA VAL A 64 0.15 -5.88 8.53
C VAL A 64 0.42 -4.48 9.09
N TYR A 65 1.67 -4.03 9.00
CA TYR A 65 2.06 -2.69 9.41
C TYR A 65 2.42 -1.82 8.20
N VAL A 66 1.54 -0.87 7.85
CA VAL A 66 1.79 0.11 6.80
C VAL A 66 1.31 1.48 7.27
N GLY A 67 2.24 2.42 7.41
CA GLY A 67 1.93 3.81 7.74
C GLY A 67 1.55 4.64 6.51
N THR A 68 0.95 5.80 6.77
CA THR A 68 0.68 6.81 5.75
C THR A 68 1.80 7.85 5.67
N THR A 69 1.90 8.50 4.52
CA THR A 69 2.78 9.64 4.26
C THR A 69 2.08 10.62 3.33
N VAL A 70 2.66 11.81 3.15
CA VAL A 70 2.25 12.75 2.11
C VAL A 70 3.35 12.82 1.06
N TYR A 71 3.02 12.46 -0.18
CA TYR A 71 3.94 12.45 -1.31
C TYR A 71 3.32 13.21 -2.49
N GLY A 72 4.01 14.22 -3.01
CA GLY A 72 3.48 15.06 -4.10
C GLY A 72 2.13 15.72 -3.76
N GLY A 73 1.90 16.02 -2.47
CA GLY A 73 0.63 16.56 -1.98
C GLY A 73 -0.50 15.55 -1.81
N ARG A 74 -0.26 14.26 -2.05
CA ARG A 74 -1.25 13.18 -1.95
C ARG A 74 -0.97 12.28 -0.74
N VAL A 75 -2.01 11.84 -0.05
CA VAL A 75 -1.85 10.85 1.03
C VAL A 75 -1.61 9.47 0.42
N ALA A 76 -0.58 8.79 0.89
CA ALA A 76 -0.11 7.51 0.36
C ALA A 76 0.25 6.54 1.47
N LEU A 77 0.16 5.25 1.16
CA LEU A 77 0.79 4.16 1.91
C LEU A 77 2.24 4.01 1.46
N ARG A 78 3.15 3.79 2.41
CA ARG A 78 4.59 3.72 2.14
C ARG A 78 5.29 2.59 2.91
N PRO A 79 5.02 1.31 2.58
CA PRO A 79 5.76 0.22 3.17
C PRO A 79 7.25 0.25 2.76
N ALA A 80 8.11 -0.03 3.73
CA ALA A 80 9.54 -0.20 3.54
C ALA A 80 9.94 -1.62 3.94
N ILE A 81 10.40 -2.40 2.98
CA ILE A 81 10.73 -3.82 3.18
C ILE A 81 12.20 -3.90 3.61
N VAL A 82 12.43 -4.02 4.92
CA VAL A 82 13.78 -4.10 5.50
C VAL A 82 13.94 -5.27 6.47
N ASN A 83 12.84 -5.91 6.85
CA ASN A 83 12.90 -7.08 7.72
C ASN A 83 13.45 -8.28 6.94
N TRP A 84 14.48 -8.93 7.47
CA TRP A 84 15.11 -10.08 6.83
C TRP A 84 14.22 -11.34 6.84
N ARG A 85 13.12 -11.35 7.59
CA ARG A 85 12.17 -12.46 7.63
C ARG A 85 11.01 -12.30 6.64
N THR A 86 10.84 -11.13 6.03
CA THR A 86 9.78 -10.91 5.05
C THR A 86 9.99 -11.80 3.83
N THR A 87 8.92 -12.44 3.40
CA THR A 87 8.81 -13.33 2.25
C THR A 87 7.86 -12.74 1.21
N GLU A 88 7.79 -13.34 0.02
CA GLU A 88 6.79 -12.97 -0.99
C GLU A 88 5.37 -13.16 -0.48
N ALA A 89 5.10 -14.22 0.28
CA ALA A 89 3.79 -14.47 0.88
C ALA A 89 3.35 -13.36 1.86
N ASP A 90 4.29 -12.73 2.57
CA ASP A 90 3.97 -11.58 3.43
C ASP A 90 3.61 -10.33 2.60
N VAL A 91 4.22 -10.18 1.42
CA VAL A 91 3.91 -9.10 0.48
C VAL A 91 2.55 -9.31 -0.18
N ASP A 92 2.24 -10.55 -0.57
CA ASP A 92 0.92 -10.93 -1.08
C ASP A 92 -0.15 -10.65 -0.01
N LEU A 93 0.10 -11.09 1.23
CA LEU A 93 -0.78 -10.82 2.37
C LEU A 93 -1.02 -9.33 2.58
N LEU A 94 0.01 -8.48 2.41
CA LEU A 94 -0.14 -7.04 2.54
C LEU A 94 -1.13 -6.47 1.53
N VAL A 95 -1.10 -6.93 0.28
CA VAL A 95 -2.03 -6.47 -0.77
C VAL A 95 -3.45 -6.99 -0.50
N ASP A 96 -3.59 -8.25 -0.09
CA ASP A 96 -4.88 -8.84 0.29
C ASP A 96 -5.55 -8.09 1.45
N VAL A 97 -4.77 -7.80 2.51
CA VAL A 97 -5.27 -7.05 3.67
C VAL A 97 -5.64 -5.62 3.28
N VAL A 98 -4.86 -4.96 2.42
CA VAL A 98 -5.22 -3.64 1.89
C VAL A 98 -6.56 -3.69 1.16
N HIS A 99 -6.82 -4.71 0.33
CA HIS A 99 -8.08 -4.85 -0.38
C HIS A 99 -9.28 -5.13 0.54
N ASP A 100 -9.12 -6.02 1.51
CA ASP A 100 -10.15 -6.35 2.51
C ASP A 100 -10.50 -5.12 3.35
N VAL A 101 -9.49 -4.43 3.92
CA VAL A 101 -9.71 -3.23 4.74
C VAL A 101 -10.28 -2.09 3.90
N LEU A 102 -9.81 -1.88 2.67
CA LEU A 102 -10.39 -0.89 1.75
C LEU A 102 -11.87 -1.16 1.49
N THR A 103 -12.27 -2.43 1.33
CA THR A 103 -13.67 -2.79 1.12
C THR A 103 -14.54 -2.42 2.33
N ARG A 104 -14.03 -2.62 3.54
CA ARG A 104 -14.73 -2.23 4.78
C ARG A 104 -14.84 -0.71 4.90
N VAL A 105 -13.76 0.03 4.65
CA VAL A 105 -13.73 1.50 4.72
C VAL A 105 -14.65 2.14 3.68
N LEU A 106 -14.84 1.52 2.50
CA LEU A 106 -15.77 1.99 1.48
C LEU A 106 -17.25 1.71 1.80
N ALA A 107 -17.53 0.76 2.71
CA ALA A 107 -18.88 0.41 3.12
C ALA A 107 -19.41 1.29 4.28
N GLU A 108 -18.52 2.06 4.93
CA GLU A 108 -18.80 3.05 5.96
C GLU A 108 -19.14 4.43 5.38
#